data_AF-A0A3N7E714-F1
#
_entry.id   AF-A0A3N7E714-F1
#
_cell.length_a   1.000
_cell.length_b   1.000
_cell.length_c   1.000
_cell.angle_alpha   90.00
_cell.angle_beta   90.00
_cell.angle_gamma   90.00
#
_symmetry.space_group_name_H-M   'P 1'
#
loop_
_entity.id
_entity.type
_entity.pdbx_description
1 polymer ?
#
loop_
_entity_poly.entity_id
_entity_poly.type
_entity_poly.pdbx_seq_one_letter_code
_entity_poly.pdbx_strand_id
1 'polypeptide(L)'
;MCLYSAMVWLLNPFTFTIGTRGNCEPIVCAMILWIIICLINGNVVQAAFWYGLVVHFRIYPIIYALPIVLVLDPHSFQSGQKPRLVNWKSSQDNASHGRKEGSEVYGVWTALKTIFTRGRIMFAMVSGSVFMLCTGLFFYLYRWEFLNEALLYHLTRTDPRHNFSIYFYHIYLHVEHEFSVVEKLISFLPQLIVQLVLIIRFAQDLPFCLFLQTVAFVAFNKVITAQYFVWFFCLLPLILPWSKMKLKWEGLSCVLLWMGAQTHWLLWGYLLEFKGKNVFLQLWLAGLVFLAANSFLLIMFIRHHKYSPVFKQFAPATSGNRDKSE
;
A
#
# COMPACT_ATOMS: atom_id res chain seq x y z
N MET A 1 -15.30 15.29 10.74
CA MET A 1 -14.18 15.01 9.80
C MET A 1 -14.38 13.71 9.01
N CYS A 2 -14.74 12.57 9.63
CA CYS A 2 -14.93 11.31 8.88
C CYS A 2 -15.96 11.36 7.73
N LEU A 3 -17.14 11.94 7.95
CA LEU A 3 -18.16 12.04 6.89
C LEU A 3 -17.69 12.92 5.72
N TYR A 4 -17.14 14.10 6.01
CA TYR A 4 -16.55 14.98 5.00
C TYR A 4 -15.43 14.31 4.21
N SER A 5 -14.59 13.52 4.88
CA SER A 5 -13.50 12.79 4.22
C SER A 5 -14.02 11.69 3.30
N ALA A 6 -15.07 10.96 3.72
CA ALA A 6 -15.76 10.00 2.86
C ALA A 6 -16.45 10.67 1.67
N MET A 7 -17.08 11.83 1.88
CA MET A 7 -17.70 12.62 0.81
C MET A 7 -16.68 13.12 -0.21
N VAL A 8 -15.50 13.57 0.23
CA VAL A 8 -14.41 13.98 -0.65
C VAL A 8 -13.94 12.83 -1.54
N TRP A 9 -13.93 11.59 -1.03
CA TRP A 9 -13.61 10.42 -1.85
C TRP A 9 -14.75 10.04 -2.80
N LEU A 10 -15.98 9.91 -2.30
CA LEU A 10 -17.17 9.55 -3.08
C LEU A 10 -17.43 10.53 -4.24
N LEU A 11 -17.17 11.82 -4.03
CA LEU A 11 -17.39 12.88 -5.01
C LEU A 11 -16.10 13.28 -5.75
N ASN A 12 -15.03 12.49 -5.66
CA ASN A 12 -13.80 12.78 -6.38
C ASN A 12 -14.02 12.53 -7.89
N PRO A 13 -14.03 13.59 -8.74
CA PRO A 13 -14.32 13.46 -10.17
C PRO A 13 -13.30 12.57 -10.90
N PHE A 14 -12.07 12.48 -10.39
CA PHE A 14 -11.04 11.60 -10.93
C PHE A 14 -11.42 10.13 -10.78
N THR A 15 -11.89 9.74 -9.59
CA THR A 15 -12.30 8.35 -9.31
C THR A 15 -13.53 7.95 -10.10
N PHE A 16 -14.51 8.86 -10.23
CA PHE A 16 -15.70 8.64 -11.04
C PHE A 16 -15.34 8.43 -12.51
N THR A 17 -14.50 9.32 -13.07
CA THR A 17 -14.08 9.26 -14.48
C THR A 17 -13.31 7.98 -14.80
N ILE A 18 -12.49 7.47 -13.87
CA ILE A 18 -11.77 6.21 -14.08
C ILE A 18 -12.73 5.02 -14.05
N GLY A 19 -13.69 5.02 -13.12
CA GLY A 19 -14.70 3.97 -13.04
C GLY A 19 -15.59 3.91 -14.29
N THR A 20 -16.05 5.06 -14.80
CA THR A 20 -16.92 5.12 -15.99
C THR A 20 -16.21 4.79 -17.30
N ARG A 21 -14.87 4.80 -17.33
CA ARG A 21 -14.06 4.34 -18.47
C ARG A 21 -13.96 2.80 -18.57
N GLY A 22 -14.73 2.05 -17.78
CA GLY A 22 -14.76 0.59 -17.81
C GLY A 22 -13.62 -0.08 -17.02
N ASN A 23 -12.96 0.66 -16.10
CA ASN A 23 -11.89 0.10 -15.28
C ASN A 23 -12.45 -0.51 -13.98
N CYS A 24 -11.95 -1.69 -13.60
CA CYS A 24 -12.35 -2.41 -12.40
C CYS A 24 -11.60 -1.99 -11.11
N GLU A 25 -10.75 -0.97 -11.13
CA GLU A 25 -10.05 -0.49 -9.91
C GLU A 25 -10.96 -0.18 -8.71
N PRO A 26 -12.18 0.39 -8.89
CA PRO A 26 -13.08 0.61 -7.76
C PRO A 26 -13.49 -0.69 -7.05
N ILE A 27 -13.62 -1.80 -7.78
CA ILE A 27 -13.95 -3.13 -7.21
C ILE A 27 -12.81 -3.61 -6.33
N VAL A 28 -11.57 -3.47 -6.81
CA VAL A 28 -10.35 -3.82 -6.06
C VAL A 28 -10.26 -3.01 -4.77
N CYS A 29 -10.51 -1.69 -4.86
CA CYS A 29 -10.52 -0.80 -3.71
C CYS A 29 -11.60 -1.20 -2.68
N ALA A 30 -12.80 -1.55 -3.14
CA ALA A 30 -13.87 -2.02 -2.27
C ALA A 30 -13.50 -3.33 -1.55
N MET A 31 -12.86 -4.28 -2.24
CA MET A 31 -12.36 -5.52 -1.64
C MET A 31 -11.28 -5.26 -0.58
N ILE A 32 -10.36 -4.32 -0.81
CA ILE A 32 -9.34 -3.92 0.18
C ILE A 32 -10.00 -3.33 1.43
N LEU A 33 -10.96 -2.43 1.27
CA LEU A 33 -11.70 -1.87 2.41
C LEU A 33 -12.48 -2.96 3.16
N TRP A 34 -13.07 -3.91 2.44
CA TRP A 34 -13.76 -5.05 3.03
C TRP A 34 -12.82 -5.96 3.84
N ILE A 35 -11.60 -6.19 3.35
CA ILE A 35 -10.56 -6.94 4.08
C ILE A 35 -10.22 -6.21 5.39
N ILE A 36 -10.06 -4.89 5.37
CA ILE A 36 -9.81 -4.09 6.57
C ILE A 36 -10.97 -4.24 7.57
N ILE A 37 -12.22 -4.18 7.12
CA ILE A 37 -13.41 -4.39 7.96
C ILE A 37 -13.42 -5.81 8.57
N CYS A 38 -13.10 -6.83 7.79
CA CYS A 38 -13.04 -8.21 8.27
C CYS A 38 -11.97 -8.37 9.37
N LEU A 39 -10.81 -7.75 9.20
CA LEU A 39 -9.73 -7.74 10.20
C LEU A 39 -10.15 -7.01 11.48
N ILE A 40 -10.81 -5.85 11.36
CA ILE A 40 -11.35 -5.09 12.50
C ILE A 40 -12.39 -5.92 13.27
N ASN A 41 -13.22 -6.68 12.56
CA ASN A 41 -14.23 -7.57 13.16
C ASN A 41 -13.65 -8.86 13.76
N GLY A 42 -12.35 -9.14 13.55
CA GLY A 42 -11.70 -10.37 14.00
C GLY A 42 -11.93 -11.58 13.10
N ASN A 43 -12.62 -11.44 11.96
CA ASN A 43 -12.85 -12.53 11.03
C ASN A 43 -11.67 -12.72 10.07
N VAL A 44 -10.60 -13.31 10.59
CA VAL A 44 -9.34 -13.51 9.86
C VAL A 44 -9.50 -14.48 8.67
N VAL A 45 -10.42 -15.46 8.77
CA VAL A 45 -10.68 -16.42 7.67
C VAL A 45 -11.31 -15.71 6.48
N GLN A 46 -12.33 -14.88 6.72
CA GLN A 46 -12.96 -14.09 5.66
C GLN A 46 -11.98 -13.08 5.08
N ALA A 47 -11.18 -12.41 5.93
CA ALA A 47 -10.12 -11.53 5.45
C ALA A 47 -9.12 -12.26 4.53
N ALA A 48 -8.69 -13.47 4.90
CA ALA A 48 -7.77 -14.29 4.10
C ALA A 48 -8.39 -14.71 2.76
N PHE A 49 -9.67 -15.10 2.75
CA PHE A 49 -10.39 -15.46 1.52
C PHE A 49 -10.44 -14.29 0.54
N TRP A 50 -10.91 -13.13 1.00
CA TRP A 50 -10.99 -11.93 0.16
C TRP A 50 -9.61 -11.43 -0.27
N TYR A 51 -8.58 -11.61 0.58
CA TYR A 51 -7.20 -11.27 0.23
C TYR A 51 -6.65 -12.15 -0.90
N GLY A 52 -6.83 -13.47 -0.84
CA GLY A 52 -6.44 -14.37 -1.92
C GLY A 52 -7.14 -14.03 -3.24
N LEU A 53 -8.45 -13.72 -3.16
CA LEU A 53 -9.24 -13.34 -4.33
C LEU A 53 -8.80 -12.01 -4.93
N VAL A 54 -8.53 -10.98 -4.11
CA VAL A 54 -8.13 -9.66 -4.62
C VAL A 54 -6.76 -9.69 -5.27
N VAL A 55 -5.81 -10.46 -4.72
CA VAL A 55 -4.46 -10.62 -5.30
C VAL A 55 -4.50 -11.38 -6.62
N HIS A 56 -5.41 -12.36 -6.75
CA HIS A 56 -5.65 -13.02 -8.04
C HIS A 56 -6.27 -12.06 -9.06
N PHE A 57 -7.22 -11.24 -8.64
CA PHE A 57 -7.91 -10.29 -9.52
C PHE A 57 -6.99 -9.14 -9.99
N ARG A 58 -6.12 -8.64 -9.11
CA ARG A 58 -5.03 -7.69 -9.42
C ARG A 58 -3.83 -8.00 -8.53
N ILE A 59 -2.63 -8.01 -9.09
CA ILE A 59 -1.43 -8.43 -8.34
C ILE A 59 -1.00 -7.41 -7.27
N TYR A 60 -1.18 -6.10 -7.50
CA TYR A 60 -0.59 -5.06 -6.64
C TYR A 60 -0.90 -5.17 -5.12
N PRO A 61 -2.09 -5.64 -4.66
CA PRO A 61 -2.37 -5.84 -3.23
C PRO A 61 -1.45 -6.87 -2.56
N ILE A 62 -0.59 -7.58 -3.31
CA ILE A 62 0.49 -8.41 -2.77
C ILE A 62 1.40 -7.63 -1.81
N ILE A 63 1.56 -6.31 -2.00
CA ILE A 63 2.37 -5.46 -1.11
C ILE A 63 1.80 -5.41 0.33
N TYR A 64 0.52 -5.71 0.49
CA TYR A 64 -0.16 -5.75 1.79
C TYR A 64 -0.02 -7.08 2.54
N ALA A 65 0.61 -8.11 1.95
CA ALA A 65 0.77 -9.42 2.58
C ALA A 65 1.51 -9.32 3.92
N LEU A 66 2.69 -8.70 3.89
CA LEU A 66 3.56 -8.57 5.05
C LEU A 66 2.94 -7.74 6.20
N PRO A 67 2.41 -6.53 5.99
CA PRO A 67 1.81 -5.77 7.10
C PRO A 67 0.58 -6.48 7.70
N ILE A 68 -0.26 -7.14 6.89
CA ILE A 68 -1.40 -7.90 7.41
C ILE A 68 -0.92 -9.06 8.29
N VAL A 69 0.09 -9.82 7.83
CA VAL A 69 0.66 -10.91 8.61
C VAL A 69 1.29 -10.42 9.92
N LEU A 70 2.02 -9.29 9.89
CA LEU A 70 2.63 -8.72 11.10
C LEU A 70 1.60 -8.26 12.13
N VAL A 71 0.48 -7.70 11.68
CA VAL A 71 -0.63 -7.25 12.53
C VAL A 71 -1.38 -8.41 13.20
N LEU A 72 -1.41 -9.59 12.57
CA LEU A 72 -1.97 -10.83 13.12
C LEU A 72 -1.07 -11.44 14.22
N ASP A 73 -0.63 -10.62 15.17
CA ASP A 73 0.11 -11.04 16.36
C ASP A 73 -0.83 -11.75 17.36
N PRO A 74 -0.45 -12.92 17.93
CA PRO A 74 -1.18 -13.58 19.02
C PRO A 74 -1.55 -12.68 20.20
N HIS A 75 -0.73 -11.66 20.47
CA HIS A 75 -1.01 -10.67 21.51
C HIS A 75 -2.09 -9.66 21.13
N SER A 76 -2.56 -9.64 19.88
CA SER A 76 -3.65 -8.78 19.41
C SER A 76 -4.88 -9.59 18.98
N PHE A 77 -4.69 -10.84 18.54
CA PHE A 77 -5.73 -11.74 18.08
C PHE A 77 -5.72 -13.05 18.86
N GLN A 78 -6.67 -13.22 19.79
CA GLN A 78 -6.94 -14.49 20.45
C GLN A 78 -8.04 -15.26 19.70
N SER A 79 -7.82 -16.56 19.49
CA SER A 79 -8.74 -17.43 18.75
C SER A 79 -10.13 -17.42 19.41
N GLY A 80 -11.16 -16.99 18.67
CA GLY A 80 -12.55 -16.98 19.14
C GLY A 80 -12.99 -15.71 19.88
N GLN A 81 -12.12 -14.71 20.06
CA GLN A 81 -12.49 -13.41 20.66
C GLN A 81 -12.36 -12.28 19.64
N LYS A 82 -13.30 -11.32 19.68
CA LYS A 82 -13.15 -10.07 18.90
C LYS A 82 -11.90 -9.33 19.36
N PRO A 83 -11.05 -8.86 18.43
CA PRO A 83 -9.85 -8.13 18.81
C PRO A 83 -10.24 -6.86 19.58
N ARG A 84 -9.47 -6.51 20.61
CA ARG A 84 -9.70 -5.29 21.39
C ARG A 84 -9.26 -4.10 20.56
N LEU A 85 -10.22 -3.38 20.00
CA LEU A 85 -9.98 -2.16 19.25
C LEU A 85 -9.59 -1.03 20.20
N VAL A 86 -8.65 -0.18 19.79
CA VAL A 86 -8.41 1.08 20.47
C VAL A 86 -9.66 1.94 20.31
N ASN A 87 -10.12 2.55 21.40
CA ASN A 87 -11.30 3.39 21.38
C ASN A 87 -11.00 4.63 20.52
N TRP A 88 -11.52 4.65 19.29
CA TRP A 88 -11.22 5.61 18.21
C TRP A 88 -11.82 7.01 18.45
N LYS A 89 -12.12 7.37 19.70
CA LYS A 89 -12.64 8.69 20.07
C LYS A 89 -11.46 9.67 20.17
N SER A 90 -11.67 10.87 19.64
CA SER A 90 -10.67 11.90 19.29
C SER A 90 -9.89 12.55 20.43
N SER A 91 -9.71 11.88 21.58
CA SER A 91 -8.92 12.40 22.69
C SER A 91 -8.13 11.28 23.34
N GLN A 92 -6.99 10.97 22.73
CA GLN A 92 -5.85 10.40 23.44
C GLN A 92 -4.74 11.46 23.42
N ASP A 93 -4.87 12.46 24.28
CA ASP A 93 -3.69 13.12 24.79
C ASP A 93 -3.02 12.14 25.77
N ASN A 94 -1.71 11.97 25.63
CA ASN A 94 -0.83 11.19 26.50
C ASN A 94 -0.94 9.66 26.41
N ALA A 95 -0.55 9.09 25.26
CA ALA A 95 0.19 7.82 25.27
C ALA A 95 1.66 8.16 25.01
N SER A 96 2.42 8.24 26.10
CA SER A 96 3.86 8.47 26.10
C SER A 96 4.56 7.48 25.17
N HIS A 97 5.48 8.03 24.38
CA HIS A 97 6.46 7.28 23.60
C HIS A 97 7.27 6.38 24.56
N GLY A 98 6.84 5.13 24.74
CA GLY A 98 7.71 4.05 25.19
C GLY A 98 8.68 3.71 24.07
N ARG A 99 9.71 4.54 23.88
CA ARG A 99 10.87 4.23 23.04
C ARG A 99 11.58 3.04 23.66
N LYS A 100 11.39 1.83 23.12
CA LYS A 100 12.34 0.73 23.33
C LYS A 100 13.44 0.87 22.29
N GLU A 101 14.44 1.68 22.62
CA GLU A 101 15.77 1.59 22.00
C GLU A 101 16.47 0.33 22.51
N GLY A 102 17.08 -0.43 21.60
CA GLY A 102 18.08 -1.44 21.93
C GLY A 102 17.63 -2.89 21.79
N SER A 103 17.93 -3.51 20.63
CA SER A 103 18.57 -4.84 20.47
C SER A 103 18.30 -5.38 19.06
N GLU A 104 19.05 -4.86 18.07
CA GLU A 104 18.78 -5.12 16.64
C GLU A 104 19.17 -6.54 16.16
N VAL A 105 19.88 -7.35 16.95
CA VAL A 105 20.38 -8.66 16.50
C VAL A 105 19.68 -9.85 17.18
N TYR A 106 19.15 -9.70 18.40
CA TYR A 106 18.33 -10.74 19.06
C TYR A 106 16.87 -10.79 18.57
N GLY A 107 16.46 -9.80 17.76
CA GLY A 107 15.09 -9.61 17.27
C GLY A 107 14.71 -10.46 16.07
N VAL A 108 15.63 -10.81 15.17
CA VAL A 108 15.29 -11.50 13.90
C VAL A 108 14.85 -12.94 14.13
N TRP A 109 15.52 -13.69 15.01
CA TRP A 109 15.16 -15.08 15.33
C TRP A 109 13.84 -15.17 16.10
N THR A 110 13.59 -14.20 16.97
CA THR A 110 12.33 -14.07 17.71
C THR A 110 11.19 -13.58 16.78
N ALA A 111 11.49 -12.69 15.84
CA ALA A 111 10.59 -12.28 14.75
C ALA A 111 10.24 -13.45 13.83
N LEU A 112 11.22 -14.29 13.49
CA LEU A 112 10.99 -15.54 12.73
C LEU A 112 10.13 -16.53 13.49
N LYS A 113 10.39 -16.77 14.79
CA LYS A 113 9.55 -17.64 15.62
C LYS A 113 8.12 -17.09 15.82
N THR A 114 7.96 -15.77 15.88
CA THR A 114 6.64 -15.13 15.96
C THR A 114 5.92 -15.11 14.61
N ILE A 115 6.59 -15.29 13.46
CA ILE A 115 5.92 -15.47 12.15
C ILE A 115 5.09 -16.76 12.12
N PHE A 116 5.52 -17.82 12.82
CA PHE A 116 4.85 -19.13 12.82
C PHE A 116 3.69 -19.24 13.82
N THR A 117 2.80 -18.26 13.84
CA THR A 117 1.62 -18.31 14.71
C THR A 117 0.41 -18.88 13.97
N ARG A 118 -0.51 -19.52 14.70
CA ARG A 118 -1.69 -20.18 14.10
C ARG A 118 -2.51 -19.23 13.23
N GLY A 119 -2.68 -17.97 13.64
CA GLY A 119 -3.42 -16.96 12.87
C GLY A 119 -2.72 -16.58 11.56
N ARG A 120 -1.39 -16.40 11.58
CA ARG A 120 -0.58 -16.07 10.41
C ARG A 120 -0.53 -17.22 9.42
N ILE A 121 -0.30 -18.44 9.90
CA ILE A 121 -0.28 -19.65 9.07
C ILE A 121 -1.67 -19.88 8.45
N MET A 122 -2.75 -19.74 9.23
CA MET A 122 -4.11 -19.87 8.70
C MET A 122 -4.38 -18.84 7.60
N PHE A 123 -4.04 -17.58 7.85
CA PHE A 123 -4.21 -16.52 6.84
C PHE A 123 -3.44 -16.84 5.56
N ALA A 124 -2.17 -17.25 5.68
CA ALA A 124 -1.33 -17.59 4.54
C ALA A 124 -1.86 -18.81 3.77
N MET A 125 -2.28 -19.87 4.46
CA MET A 125 -2.80 -21.08 3.85
C MET A 125 -4.14 -20.83 3.14
N VAL A 126 -5.07 -20.12 3.77
CA VAL A 126 -6.38 -19.82 3.18
C VAL A 126 -6.22 -18.89 1.98
N SER A 127 -5.51 -17.77 2.12
CA SER A 127 -5.31 -16.82 1.02
C SER A 127 -4.53 -17.44 -0.14
N GLY A 128 -3.46 -18.18 0.15
CA GLY A 128 -2.67 -18.92 -0.83
C GLY A 128 -3.50 -19.98 -1.56
N SER A 129 -4.33 -20.73 -0.84
CA SER A 129 -5.22 -21.72 -1.47
C SER A 129 -6.23 -21.08 -2.41
N VAL A 130 -6.86 -19.98 -2.00
CA VAL A 130 -7.80 -19.25 -2.86
C VAL A 130 -7.10 -18.71 -4.11
N PHE A 131 -5.94 -18.07 -3.95
CA PHE A 131 -5.15 -17.58 -5.08
C PHE A 131 -4.78 -18.70 -6.05
N MET A 132 -4.28 -19.83 -5.54
CA MET A 132 -3.86 -20.97 -6.36
C MET A 132 -5.05 -21.66 -7.04
N LEU A 133 -6.19 -21.82 -6.36
CA LEU A 133 -7.40 -22.40 -6.93
C LEU A 133 -7.96 -21.54 -8.06
N CYS A 134 -8.08 -20.23 -7.84
CA CYS A 134 -8.53 -19.31 -8.89
C CYS A 134 -7.55 -19.30 -10.06
N THR A 135 -6.25 -19.18 -9.80
CA THR A 135 -5.21 -19.18 -10.85
C THR A 135 -5.21 -20.50 -11.62
N GLY A 136 -5.37 -21.64 -10.93
CA GLY A 136 -5.47 -22.97 -11.55
C GLY A 136 -6.73 -23.14 -12.40
N LEU A 137 -7.88 -22.62 -11.94
CA LEU A 137 -9.12 -22.62 -12.71
C LEU A 137 -8.98 -21.81 -14.01
N PHE A 138 -8.44 -20.58 -13.93
CA PHE A 138 -8.26 -19.75 -15.11
C PHE A 138 -7.16 -20.28 -16.04
N PHE A 139 -6.10 -20.89 -15.51
CA PHE A 139 -5.14 -21.63 -16.32
C PHE A 139 -5.77 -22.85 -17.01
N TYR A 140 -6.72 -23.52 -16.35
CA TYR A 140 -7.47 -24.61 -16.97
C TYR A 140 -8.36 -24.12 -18.13
N LEU A 141 -8.89 -22.90 -18.06
CA LEU A 141 -9.74 -22.33 -19.12
C LEU A 141 -8.93 -21.72 -20.27
N TYR A 142 -7.89 -20.96 -19.94
CA TYR A 142 -7.19 -20.05 -20.87
C TYR A 142 -5.70 -20.38 -21.07
N ARG A 143 -5.18 -21.42 -20.39
CA ARG A 143 -3.81 -21.92 -20.56
C ARG A 143 -2.74 -20.84 -20.30
N TRP A 144 -1.63 -20.93 -21.02
CA TRP A 144 -0.44 -20.09 -20.88
C TRP A 144 -0.69 -18.62 -21.17
N GLU A 145 -1.63 -18.29 -22.06
CA GLU A 145 -1.98 -16.90 -22.39
C GLU A 145 -2.46 -16.15 -21.15
N PHE A 146 -3.36 -16.77 -20.36
CA PHE A 146 -3.79 -16.21 -19.10
C PHE A 146 -2.63 -16.02 -18.12
N LEU A 147 -1.79 -17.03 -17.94
CA LEU A 147 -0.69 -16.93 -16.98
C LEU A 147 0.31 -15.83 -17.36
N ASN A 148 0.58 -15.68 -18.66
CA ASN A 148 1.41 -14.62 -19.17
C ASN A 148 0.77 -13.24 -18.94
N GLU A 149 -0.42 -13.00 -19.50
CA GLU A 149 -1.04 -11.68 -19.48
C GLU A 149 -1.50 -11.24 -18.08
N ALA A 150 -2.04 -12.16 -17.29
CA ALA A 150 -2.60 -11.83 -15.98
C ALA A 150 -1.53 -11.74 -14.88
N LEU A 151 -0.41 -12.48 -14.99
CA LEU A 151 0.58 -12.59 -13.91
C LEU A 151 2.01 -12.25 -14.37
N LEU A 152 2.60 -13.05 -15.26
CA LEU A 152 4.04 -12.99 -15.55
C LEU A 152 4.43 -11.70 -16.28
N TYR A 153 3.59 -11.23 -17.19
CA TYR A 153 3.79 -10.00 -17.94
C TYR A 153 3.99 -8.82 -17.00
N HIS A 154 3.27 -8.73 -15.88
CA HIS A 154 3.41 -7.62 -14.94
C HIS A 154 4.78 -7.55 -14.24
N LEU A 155 5.47 -8.68 -14.08
CA LEU A 155 6.81 -8.74 -13.50
C LEU A 155 7.85 -8.21 -14.48
N THR A 156 7.74 -8.56 -15.75
CA THR A 156 8.69 -8.19 -16.80
C THR A 156 8.33 -6.90 -17.54
N ARG A 157 7.07 -6.42 -17.43
CA ARG A 157 6.52 -5.30 -18.17
C ARG A 157 7.43 -4.08 -18.13
N THR A 158 7.90 -3.66 -19.29
CA THR A 158 8.51 -2.36 -19.52
C THR A 158 7.57 -1.58 -20.42
N ASP A 159 7.41 -0.29 -20.15
CA ASP A 159 6.64 0.59 -21.03
C ASP A 159 7.60 1.63 -21.58
N PRO A 160 8.08 1.45 -22.84
CA PRO A 160 8.97 2.41 -23.47
C PRO A 160 8.23 3.67 -23.90
N ARG A 161 6.89 3.66 -23.94
CA ARG A 161 6.13 4.89 -24.16
C ARG A 161 6.22 5.78 -22.93
N HIS A 162 5.91 7.05 -23.15
CA HIS A 162 5.91 8.06 -22.11
C HIS A 162 4.94 7.67 -20.97
N ASN A 163 5.47 7.59 -19.76
CA ASN A 163 4.69 7.36 -18.55
C ASN A 163 5.28 8.19 -17.39
N PHE A 164 4.57 8.32 -16.25
CA PHE A 164 4.99 9.25 -15.18
C PHE A 164 6.31 8.84 -14.48
N SER A 165 6.77 7.61 -14.70
CA SER A 165 7.96 7.06 -14.06
C SER A 165 9.25 7.72 -14.55
N ILE A 166 10.21 7.92 -13.66
CA ILE A 166 11.56 8.37 -14.01
C ILE A 166 12.29 7.39 -14.93
N TYR A 167 11.86 6.12 -14.94
CA TYR A 167 12.49 5.05 -15.70
C TYR A 167 12.11 5.07 -17.18
N PHE A 168 11.03 5.74 -17.59
CA PHE A 168 10.51 5.66 -18.96
C PHE A 168 11.57 6.06 -20.00
N TYR A 169 12.33 7.13 -19.74
CA TYR A 169 13.29 7.65 -20.71
C TYR A 169 14.51 6.71 -20.87
N HIS A 170 14.97 6.14 -19.77
CA HIS A 170 16.02 5.11 -19.81
C HIS A 170 15.56 3.86 -20.56
N ILE A 171 14.33 3.41 -20.32
CA ILE A 171 13.69 2.28 -21.01
C ILE A 171 13.56 2.59 -22.50
N TYR A 172 13.12 3.80 -22.86
CA TYR A 172 12.98 4.24 -24.24
C TYR A 172 14.29 4.19 -25.02
N LEU A 173 15.41 4.63 -24.43
CA LEU A 173 16.72 4.63 -25.08
C LEU A 173 17.30 3.22 -25.29
N HIS A 174 16.84 2.23 -24.51
CA HIS A 174 17.32 0.85 -24.56
C HIS A 174 16.25 -0.11 -25.11
N VAL A 175 15.29 0.37 -25.91
CA VAL A 175 14.29 -0.52 -26.54
C VAL A 175 14.94 -1.56 -27.44
N GLU A 176 16.03 -1.20 -28.11
CA GLU A 176 16.75 -2.07 -29.05
C GLU A 176 17.74 -3.03 -28.38
N HIS A 177 18.01 -2.85 -27.09
CA HIS A 177 18.94 -3.69 -26.34
C HIS A 177 18.21 -4.38 -25.18
N GLU A 178 18.24 -5.70 -25.15
CA GLU A 178 17.61 -6.42 -24.05
C GLU A 178 18.29 -6.07 -22.73
N PHE A 179 17.51 -5.50 -21.80
CA PHE A 179 17.97 -5.26 -20.44
C PHE A 179 18.47 -6.54 -19.79
N SER A 180 19.66 -6.48 -19.20
CA SER A 180 20.18 -7.53 -18.35
C SER A 180 19.27 -7.76 -17.15
N VAL A 181 19.23 -9.00 -16.66
CA VAL A 181 18.50 -9.36 -15.43
C VAL A 181 18.96 -8.49 -14.25
N VAL A 182 20.24 -8.11 -14.22
CA VAL A 182 20.82 -7.25 -13.18
C VAL A 182 20.22 -5.84 -13.20
N GLU A 183 20.05 -5.24 -14.38
CA GLU A 183 19.48 -3.89 -14.52
C GLU A 183 18.01 -3.87 -14.10
N LYS A 184 17.26 -4.91 -14.48
CA LYS A 184 15.87 -5.10 -14.03
C LYS A 184 15.81 -5.20 -12.50
N LEU A 185 16.72 -5.95 -11.87
CA LEU A 185 16.77 -6.10 -10.42
C LEU A 185 17.15 -4.79 -9.70
N ILE A 186 18.13 -4.05 -10.23
CA ILE A 186 18.54 -2.74 -9.68
C ILE A 186 17.37 -1.74 -9.72
N SER A 187 16.60 -1.72 -10.80
CA SER A 187 15.43 -0.82 -10.91
C SER A 187 14.33 -1.14 -9.88
N PHE A 188 14.27 -2.37 -9.37
CA PHE A 188 13.30 -2.82 -8.38
C PHE A 188 13.77 -2.61 -6.92
N LEU A 189 15.08 -2.49 -6.71
CA LEU A 189 15.66 -2.43 -5.37
C LEU A 189 15.22 -1.21 -4.53
N PRO A 190 15.19 0.04 -5.05
CA PRO A 190 14.70 1.18 -4.29
C PRO A 190 13.26 1.00 -3.83
N GLN A 191 12.40 0.48 -4.72
CA GLN A 191 11.00 0.21 -4.41
C GLN A 191 10.89 -0.82 -3.29
N LEU A 192 11.64 -1.93 -3.37
CA LEU A 192 11.65 -2.98 -2.34
C LEU A 192 12.12 -2.44 -0.98
N ILE A 193 13.21 -1.68 -0.95
CA ILE A 193 13.76 -1.09 0.27
C ILE A 193 12.74 -0.18 0.95
N VAL A 194 12.14 0.75 0.19
CA VAL A 194 11.13 1.68 0.73
C VAL A 194 9.93 0.91 1.28
N GLN A 195 9.45 -0.13 0.58
CA GLN A 195 8.35 -0.96 1.06
C GLN A 195 8.69 -1.64 2.40
N LEU A 196 9.87 -2.28 2.50
CA LEU A 196 10.30 -2.96 3.73
C LEU A 196 10.45 -2.00 4.91
N VAL A 197 11.04 -0.83 4.69
CA VAL A 197 11.21 0.20 5.73
C VAL A 197 9.84 0.67 6.25
N LEU A 198 8.88 0.93 5.35
CA LEU A 198 7.53 1.34 5.73
C LEU A 198 6.79 0.25 6.52
N ILE A 199 6.91 -1.01 6.11
CA ILE A 199 6.32 -2.16 6.82
C ILE A 199 6.88 -2.24 8.24
N ILE A 200 8.20 -2.27 8.39
CA ILE A 200 8.85 -2.41 9.71
C ILE A 200 8.43 -1.26 10.63
N ARG A 201 8.31 -0.04 10.09
CA ARG A 201 8.05 1.15 10.89
C ARG A 201 6.57 1.35 11.25
N PHE A 202 5.65 0.97 10.36
CA PHE A 202 4.24 1.35 10.46
C PHE A 202 3.25 0.19 10.45
N ALA A 203 3.68 -1.08 10.33
CA ALA A 203 2.75 -2.22 10.22
C ALA A 203 1.66 -2.25 11.31
N GLN A 204 1.98 -1.87 12.55
CA GLN A 204 1.03 -1.84 13.67
C GLN A 204 -0.13 -0.84 13.48
N ASP A 205 0.07 0.20 12.66
CA ASP A 205 -0.97 1.13 12.22
C ASP A 205 -1.37 0.77 10.78
N LEU A 206 -2.20 -0.28 10.67
CA LEU A 206 -2.47 -0.95 9.40
C LEU A 206 -2.99 0.00 8.31
N PRO A 207 -4.07 0.79 8.49
CA PRO A 207 -4.58 1.65 7.41
C PRO A 207 -3.56 2.69 6.93
N PHE A 208 -2.77 3.23 7.86
CA PHE A 208 -1.71 4.18 7.54
C PHE A 208 -0.56 3.50 6.79
N CYS A 209 -0.15 2.30 7.22
CA CYS A 209 0.86 1.50 6.52
C CYS A 209 0.42 1.18 5.09
N LEU A 210 -0.81 0.69 4.89
CA LEU A 210 -1.34 0.36 3.56
C LEU A 210 -1.36 1.60 2.67
N PHE A 211 -1.75 2.77 3.20
CA PHE A 211 -1.74 4.02 2.46
C PHE A 211 -0.31 4.40 2.01
N LEU A 212 0.65 4.45 2.95
CA LEU A 212 2.04 4.82 2.65
C LEU A 212 2.68 3.83 1.67
N GLN A 213 2.46 2.54 1.86
CA GLN A 213 2.93 1.52 0.93
C GLN A 213 2.37 1.72 -0.47
N THR A 214 1.10 2.07 -0.61
CA THR A 214 0.47 2.29 -1.92
C THR A 214 1.05 3.52 -2.61
N VAL A 215 1.17 4.64 -1.90
CA VAL A 215 1.78 5.86 -2.46
C VAL A 215 3.23 5.61 -2.85
N ALA A 216 4.03 4.94 -2.00
CA ALA A 216 5.40 4.59 -2.31
C ALA A 216 5.52 3.57 -3.46
N PHE A 217 4.61 2.59 -3.51
CA PHE A 217 4.59 1.59 -4.57
C PHE A 217 4.36 2.23 -5.93
N VAL A 218 3.43 3.20 -5.99
CA VAL A 218 3.15 3.95 -7.22
C VAL A 218 4.33 4.88 -7.55
N ALA A 219 4.83 5.66 -6.59
CA ALA A 219 5.90 6.64 -6.84
C ALA A 219 7.20 6.01 -7.37
N PHE A 220 7.56 4.84 -6.86
CA PHE A 220 8.79 4.13 -7.24
C PHE A 220 8.56 3.04 -8.30
N ASN A 221 7.37 2.97 -8.92
CA ASN A 221 7.11 1.96 -9.94
C ASN A 221 7.83 2.28 -11.26
N LYS A 222 8.30 1.24 -11.96
CA LYS A 222 8.87 1.36 -13.32
C LYS A 222 7.89 1.91 -14.35
N VAL A 223 6.59 1.60 -14.21
CA VAL A 223 5.53 2.05 -15.13
C VAL A 223 4.43 2.64 -14.29
N ILE A 224 4.15 3.93 -14.48
CA ILE A 224 3.12 4.65 -13.71
C ILE A 224 2.07 5.19 -14.66
N THR A 225 0.81 4.85 -14.39
CA THR A 225 -0.35 5.40 -15.10
C THR A 225 -1.28 6.11 -14.12
N ALA A 226 -2.09 7.04 -14.62
CA ALA A 226 -3.03 7.80 -13.78
C ALA A 226 -4.04 6.91 -13.02
N GLN A 227 -4.35 5.72 -13.55
CA GLN A 227 -5.29 4.78 -12.93
C GLN A 227 -4.86 4.37 -11.52
N TYR A 228 -3.55 4.32 -11.26
CA TYR A 228 -3.00 3.85 -9.99
C TYR A 228 -3.31 4.81 -8.83
N PHE A 229 -3.65 6.07 -9.11
CA PHE A 229 -3.93 7.04 -8.05
C PHE A 229 -5.21 6.73 -7.28
N VAL A 230 -6.13 5.96 -7.89
CA VAL A 230 -7.34 5.48 -7.22
C VAL A 230 -7.01 4.59 -6.02
N TRP A 231 -5.89 3.85 -6.08
CA TRP A 231 -5.50 2.89 -5.05
C TRP A 231 -5.22 3.54 -3.69
N PHE A 232 -4.53 4.68 -3.66
CA PHE A 232 -4.27 5.38 -2.40
C PHE A 232 -5.39 6.37 -2.05
N PHE A 233 -6.19 6.83 -3.02
CA PHE A 233 -7.36 7.65 -2.73
C PHE A 233 -8.42 6.93 -1.91
N CYS A 234 -8.64 5.62 -2.11
CA CYS A 234 -9.60 4.88 -1.29
C CYS A 234 -9.17 4.72 0.18
N LEU A 235 -7.86 4.78 0.45
CA LEU A 235 -7.30 4.69 1.79
C LEU A 235 -7.19 6.06 2.48
N LEU A 236 -7.17 7.15 1.71
CA LEU A 236 -7.04 8.52 2.23
C LEU A 236 -8.09 8.86 3.30
N PRO A 237 -9.39 8.52 3.15
CA PRO A 237 -10.38 8.83 4.18
C PRO A 237 -10.17 8.15 5.53
N LEU A 238 -9.47 7.00 5.54
CA LEU A 238 -9.19 6.27 6.76
C LEU A 238 -8.10 6.96 7.59
N ILE A 239 -7.16 7.65 6.93
CA ILE A 239 -6.01 8.27 7.59
C ILE A 239 -6.20 9.75 7.93
N LEU A 240 -7.02 10.48 7.16
CA LEU A 240 -7.19 11.93 7.33
C LEU A 240 -7.64 12.36 8.75
N PRO A 241 -8.55 11.64 9.43
CA PRO A 241 -8.94 11.99 10.81
C PRO A 241 -7.78 11.94 11.83
N TRP A 242 -6.68 11.25 11.50
CA TRP A 242 -5.51 11.05 12.37
C TRP A 242 -4.33 11.92 11.99
N SER A 243 -4.50 12.75 10.97
CA SER A 243 -3.51 13.74 10.60
C SER A 243 -3.68 15.00 11.44
N LYS A 244 -2.56 15.51 11.99
CA LYS A 244 -2.49 16.85 12.57
C LYS A 244 -2.43 17.94 11.49
N MET A 245 -2.35 17.55 10.22
CA MET A 245 -2.19 18.46 9.11
C MET A 245 -3.39 19.40 8.98
N LYS A 246 -3.15 20.70 9.01
CA LYS A 246 -4.22 21.69 8.83
C LYS A 246 -4.54 21.80 7.34
N LEU A 247 -5.81 21.61 6.98
CA LEU A 247 -6.25 21.65 5.58
C LEU A 247 -5.92 22.97 4.87
N LYS A 248 -5.89 24.09 5.61
CA LYS A 248 -5.79 25.45 5.05
C LYS A 248 -4.52 25.70 4.22
N TRP A 249 -3.35 25.29 4.71
CA TRP A 249 -2.08 25.59 4.03
C TRP A 249 -1.28 24.33 3.73
N GLU A 250 -1.07 23.47 4.72
CA GLU A 250 -0.30 22.24 4.55
C GLU A 250 -1.02 21.25 3.62
N GLY A 251 -2.31 21.02 3.87
CA GLY A 251 -3.14 20.16 3.02
C GLY A 251 -3.34 20.73 1.62
N LEU A 252 -3.66 22.03 1.52
CA LEU A 252 -3.80 22.69 0.23
C LEU A 252 -2.51 22.68 -0.59
N SER A 253 -1.36 22.93 0.05
CA SER A 253 -0.04 22.84 -0.60
C SER A 253 0.21 21.44 -1.16
N CYS A 254 -0.08 20.40 -0.37
CA CYS A 254 0.03 19.01 -0.83
C CYS A 254 -0.83 18.75 -2.08
N VAL A 255 -2.09 19.19 -2.07
CA VAL A 255 -3.01 19.02 -3.20
C VAL A 255 -2.53 19.78 -4.43
N LEU A 256 -2.16 21.06 -4.28
CA LEU A 256 -1.71 21.90 -5.38
C LEU A 256 -0.41 21.40 -5.99
N LEU A 257 0.54 20.98 -5.16
CA LEU A 257 1.82 20.44 -5.61
C LEU A 257 1.64 19.10 -6.34
N TRP A 258 0.79 18.22 -5.82
CA TRP A 258 0.49 16.93 -6.44
C TRP A 258 -0.26 17.09 -7.78
N MET A 259 -1.28 17.94 -7.81
CA MET A 259 -2.01 18.27 -9.05
C MET A 259 -1.08 18.94 -10.05
N GLY A 260 -0.32 19.96 -9.61
CA GLY A 260 0.61 20.70 -10.46
C GLY A 260 1.66 19.81 -11.12
N ALA A 261 2.24 18.86 -10.38
CA ALA A 261 3.19 17.91 -10.94
C ALA A 261 2.58 17.04 -12.06
N GLN A 262 1.32 16.59 -11.89
CA GLN A 262 0.62 15.82 -12.93
C GLN A 262 0.28 16.68 -14.14
N THR A 263 -0.30 17.87 -13.93
CA THR A 263 -0.68 18.75 -15.05
C THR A 263 0.56 19.17 -15.84
N HIS A 264 1.67 19.43 -15.15
CA HIS A 264 2.97 19.70 -15.77
C HIS A 264 3.43 18.52 -16.63
N TRP A 265 3.39 17.29 -16.12
CA TRP A 265 3.75 16.12 -16.91
C TRP A 265 2.80 15.90 -18.11
N LEU A 266 1.48 16.06 -17.90
CA LEU A 266 0.46 15.92 -18.94
C LEU A 266 0.61 16.95 -20.06
N LEU A 267 1.05 18.17 -19.75
CA LEU A 267 1.36 19.18 -20.77
C LEU A 267 2.45 18.68 -21.73
N TRP A 268 3.55 18.16 -21.20
CA TRP A 268 4.64 17.62 -22.01
C TRP A 268 4.21 16.35 -22.76
N GLY A 269 3.45 15.47 -22.12
CA GLY A 269 2.88 14.28 -22.76
C GLY A 269 1.98 14.64 -23.93
N TYR A 270 1.15 15.69 -23.79
CA TYR A 270 0.30 16.18 -24.87
C TYR A 270 1.12 16.72 -26.06
N LEU A 271 2.17 17.50 -25.78
CA LEU A 271 3.05 18.03 -26.84
C LEU A 271 3.79 16.92 -27.58
N LEU A 272 4.18 15.86 -26.86
CA LEU A 272 4.82 14.69 -27.46
C LEU A 272 3.83 13.89 -28.32
N GLU A 273 2.73 13.41 -27.75
CA GLU A 273 1.84 12.44 -28.39
C GLU A 273 0.92 13.08 -29.45
N PHE A 274 0.35 14.27 -29.17
CA PHE A 274 -0.65 14.88 -30.05
C PHE A 274 -0.08 15.97 -30.95
N LYS A 275 1.03 16.62 -30.57
CA LYS A 275 1.68 17.65 -31.39
C LYS A 275 2.97 17.17 -32.06
N GLY A 276 3.43 15.95 -31.77
CA GLY A 276 4.62 15.37 -32.39
C GLY A 276 5.92 16.12 -32.09
N LYS A 277 5.97 16.92 -31.01
CA LYS A 277 7.17 17.68 -30.64
C LYS A 277 8.14 16.77 -29.88
N ASN A 278 9.42 16.84 -30.23
CA ASN A 278 10.48 16.13 -29.53
C ASN A 278 10.77 16.78 -28.16
N VAL A 279 10.00 16.42 -27.13
CA VAL A 279 10.10 16.94 -25.76
C VAL A 279 10.45 15.87 -24.72
N PHE A 280 11.15 14.80 -25.13
CA PHE A 280 11.47 13.66 -24.26
C PHE A 280 12.24 14.06 -22.99
N LEU A 281 13.21 14.98 -23.09
CA LEU A 281 13.98 15.44 -21.95
C LEU A 281 13.12 16.21 -20.94
N GLN A 282 12.28 17.13 -21.42
CA GLN A 282 11.37 17.92 -20.58
C GLN A 282 10.34 17.01 -19.90
N LEU A 283 9.85 16.01 -20.62
CA LEU A 283 8.93 15.01 -20.10
C LEU A 283 9.59 14.13 -19.02
N TRP A 284 10.86 13.77 -19.20
CA TRP A 284 11.65 13.07 -18.18
C TRP A 284 11.89 13.93 -16.93
N LEU A 285 12.26 15.22 -17.11
CA LEU A 285 12.37 16.17 -16.00
C LEU A 285 11.03 16.32 -15.25
N ALA A 286 9.90 16.32 -15.96
CA ALA A 286 8.59 16.32 -15.33
C ALA A 286 8.32 15.04 -14.52
N GLY A 287 8.85 13.89 -14.94
CA GLY A 287 8.83 12.64 -14.17
C GLY A 287 9.63 12.75 -12.86
N LEU A 288 10.79 13.42 -12.88
CA LEU A 288 11.56 13.70 -11.65
C LEU A 288 10.78 14.60 -10.70
N VAL A 289 10.14 15.66 -11.21
CA VAL A 289 9.27 16.54 -10.42
C VAL A 289 8.09 15.76 -9.84
N PHE A 290 7.50 14.85 -10.61
CA PHE A 290 6.43 13.96 -10.14
C PHE A 290 6.89 13.04 -9.01
N LEU A 291 8.06 12.42 -9.12
CA LEU A 291 8.65 11.61 -8.05
C LEU A 291 8.93 12.45 -6.78
N ALA A 292 9.52 13.65 -6.95
CA ALA A 292 9.79 14.56 -5.86
C ALA A 292 8.49 14.99 -5.15
N ALA A 293 7.43 15.26 -5.92
CA ALA A 293 6.13 15.62 -5.39
C ALA A 293 5.49 14.50 -4.55
N ASN A 294 5.50 13.25 -5.05
CA ASN A 294 4.99 12.11 -4.29
C ASN A 294 5.85 11.79 -3.06
N SER A 295 7.18 11.96 -3.14
CA SER A 295 8.07 11.80 -2.00
C SER A 295 7.81 12.86 -0.93
N PHE A 296 7.59 14.12 -1.33
CA PHE A 296 7.19 15.19 -0.42
C PHE A 296 5.86 14.88 0.27
N LEU A 297 4.85 14.40 -0.47
CA LEU A 297 3.58 13.95 0.11
C LEU A 297 3.80 12.87 1.18
N LEU A 298 4.57 11.83 0.86
CA LEU A 298 4.88 10.75 1.82
C LEU A 298 5.48 11.32 3.10
N ILE A 299 6.47 12.21 2.99
CA ILE A 299 7.12 12.86 4.14
C ILE A 299 6.12 13.71 4.93
N MET A 300 5.26 14.47 4.26
CA MET A 300 4.24 15.30 4.90
C MET A 300 3.25 14.46 5.70
N PHE A 301 2.75 13.37 5.13
CA PHE A 301 1.87 12.43 5.84
C PHE A 301 2.59 11.79 7.03
N ILE A 302 3.82 11.32 6.87
CA ILE A 302 4.61 10.73 7.96
C ILE A 302 4.82 11.72 9.11
N ARG A 303 5.20 12.97 8.81
CA ARG A 303 5.51 13.98 9.84
C ARG A 303 4.29 14.45 10.62
N HIS A 304 3.12 14.49 9.98
CA HIS A 304 1.88 14.99 10.60
C HIS A 304 0.95 13.87 11.07
N HIS A 305 1.33 12.60 10.91
CA HIS A 305 0.54 11.48 11.39
C HIS A 305 0.61 11.33 12.91
N LYS A 306 -0.55 11.15 13.55
CA LYS A 306 -0.62 10.71 14.94
C LYS A 306 -0.75 9.19 14.95
N TYR A 307 0.30 8.51 15.42
CA TYR A 307 0.32 7.05 15.53
C TYR A 307 -0.93 6.55 16.27
N SER A 308 -1.71 5.69 15.60
CA SER A 308 -2.98 5.18 16.13
C SER A 308 -3.13 3.71 15.74
N PRO A 309 -2.55 2.79 16.52
CA PRO A 309 -2.66 1.37 16.22
C PRO A 309 -4.12 0.93 16.33
N VAL A 310 -4.60 0.18 15.33
CA VAL A 310 -5.99 -0.30 15.29
C VAL A 310 -6.27 -1.27 16.44
N PHE A 311 -5.29 -2.11 16.77
CA PHE A 311 -5.42 -3.20 17.72
C PHE A 311 -4.66 -2.90 19.01
N LYS A 312 -5.31 -3.11 20.16
CA LYS A 312 -4.68 -3.02 21.48
C LYS A 312 -4.02 -4.35 21.81
N GLN A 313 -2.71 -4.33 22.11
CA GLN A 313 -2.00 -5.51 22.58
C GLN A 313 -2.51 -5.92 23.97
N PHE A 314 -2.74 -7.22 24.18
CA PHE A 314 -3.00 -7.80 25.49
C PHE A 314 -1.75 -7.62 26.36
N ALA A 315 -1.89 -7.05 27.55
CA ALA A 315 -0.80 -6.99 28.51
C ALA A 315 -0.36 -8.43 28.85
N PRO A 316 0.95 -8.73 28.89
CA PRO A 316 1.42 -10.00 29.42
C PRO A 316 0.87 -10.15 30.84
N ALA A 317 0.33 -11.33 31.16
CA ALA A 317 -0.17 -11.62 32.50
C ALA A 317 0.95 -11.32 33.49
N THR A 318 0.77 -10.27 34.30
CA THR A 318 1.63 -10.01 35.46
C THR A 318 1.54 -11.26 36.32
N SER A 319 2.66 -11.97 36.46
CA SER A 319 2.82 -13.04 37.44
C SER A 319 2.35 -12.49 38.79
N GLY A 320 1.23 -13.02 39.27
CA GLY A 320 0.59 -12.53 40.48
C GLY A 320 1.56 -12.52 41.66
N ASN A 321 1.45 -11.45 42.46
CA ASN A 321 1.87 -11.43 43.85
C ASN A 321 1.57 -12.79 44.49
N ARG A 322 2.62 -13.51 44.88
CA ARG A 322 2.50 -14.40 46.03
C ARG A 322 2.64 -13.49 47.25
N ASP A 323 1.51 -13.06 47.78
CA ASP A 323 1.43 -12.74 49.20
C ASP A 323 1.93 -13.97 49.96
N LYS A 324 3.08 -13.81 50.61
CA LYS A 324 3.48 -14.66 51.73
C LYS A 324 3.19 -13.84 52.98
N SER A 325 1.96 -13.96 53.44
CA SER A 325 1.57 -13.68 54.82
C SER A 325 1.23 -15.02 55.45
N GLU A 326 2.25 -15.70 55.99
CA GLU A 326 2.13 -16.65 57.11
C GLU A 326 3.39 -16.55 57.95
#